data_AF-A0A6P5M7C4-F1
#
_entry.id   AF-A0A6P5M7C4-F1
#
_cell.length_a   1.000
_cell.length_b   1.000
_cell.length_c   1.000
_cell.angle_alpha   90.00
_cell.angle_beta   90.00
_cell.angle_gamma   90.00
#
_symmetry.space_group_name_H-M   'P 1'
#
loop_
_entity.id
_entity.type
_entity.pdbx_description
1 polymer ?
#
loop_
_entity_poly.entity_id
_entity_poly.type
_entity_poly.pdbx_seq_one_letter_code
_entity_poly.pdbx_strand_id
1 'polypeptide(L)'
;NTFCFSLIYEIYVCVSSKTAAFLATNQAFGVCVMVGVPPTGQNISFNPMLLLTGRTWKGAILGGFKSKDDIPTLVSDVIAKKFTLDPLITQVSTFDKINEGFDMLRSGKSIRTVLKM
;
A
#
# COMPACT_ATOMS: atom_id res chain seq x y z
N ASN A 1 -15.90 12.16 20.92
CA ASN A 1 -15.15 10.88 20.88
C ASN A 1 -14.49 10.73 19.52
N THR A 2 -13.66 11.71 19.17
CA THR A 2 -13.18 11.95 17.80
C THR A 2 -11.85 11.23 17.64
N PHE A 3 -11.89 9.99 17.17
CA PHE A 3 -10.68 9.31 16.72
C PHE A 3 -10.09 10.13 15.56
N CYS A 4 -8.93 10.71 15.80
CA CYS A 4 -8.20 11.55 14.88
C CYS A 4 -7.65 10.67 13.74
N PHE A 5 -8.40 10.51 12.65
CA PHE A 5 -7.92 9.94 11.39
C PHE A 5 -6.99 10.96 10.70
N SER A 6 -5.80 11.19 11.25
CA SER A 6 -4.84 12.16 10.72
C SER A 6 -4.13 11.67 9.45
N LEU A 7 -3.97 10.35 9.30
CA LEU A 7 -3.28 9.69 8.18
C LEU A 7 -4.14 8.55 7.64
N ILE A 8 -4.54 8.65 6.38
CA ILE A 8 -5.23 7.56 5.67
C ILE A 8 -4.32 7.09 4.53
N TYR A 9 -4.00 5.80 4.55
CA TYR A 9 -3.25 5.13 3.48
C TYR A 9 -4.23 4.39 2.60
N GLU A 10 -4.20 4.66 1.29
CA GLU A 10 -4.99 3.91 0.33
C GLU A 10 -4.11 2.87 -0.35
N ILE A 11 -4.35 1.61 0.02
CA ILE A 11 -3.61 0.43 -0.49
C ILE A 11 -4.32 -0.20 -1.70
N TYR A 12 -5.53 0.24 -2.04
CA TYR A 12 -6.30 -0.29 -3.16
C TYR A 12 -6.22 0.55 -4.43
N VAL A 13 -6.05 -0.14 -5.56
CA VAL A 13 -6.09 0.42 -6.91
C VAL A 13 -7.54 0.46 -7.40
N CYS A 14 -8.36 1.33 -6.84
CA CYS A 14 -9.64 1.66 -7.47
C CYS A 14 -9.73 3.18 -7.62
N VAL A 15 -10.01 3.72 -8.81
CA VAL A 15 -10.03 5.18 -9.00
C VAL A 15 -11.24 5.83 -8.35
N SER A 16 -12.35 5.12 -8.21
CA SER A 16 -13.52 5.61 -7.47
C SER A 16 -13.27 5.68 -5.95
N SER A 17 -12.42 4.82 -5.37
CA SER A 17 -12.11 4.89 -3.94
C SER A 17 -11.12 6.00 -3.57
N LYS A 18 -10.36 6.54 -4.54
CA LYS A 18 -9.32 7.57 -4.28
C LYS A 18 -9.90 8.84 -3.70
N THR A 19 -11.01 9.30 -4.26
CA THR A 19 -11.71 10.48 -3.75
C THR A 19 -12.35 10.19 -2.40
N ALA A 20 -12.81 8.97 -2.14
CA ALA A 20 -13.39 8.61 -0.85
C ALA A 20 -12.33 8.59 0.28
N ALA A 21 -11.16 8.01 0.02
CA ALA A 21 -10.04 8.03 0.98
C ALA A 21 -9.59 9.47 1.27
N PHE A 22 -9.49 10.30 0.23
CA PHE A 22 -9.13 11.70 0.38
C PHE A 22 -10.17 12.51 1.16
N LEU A 23 -11.47 12.30 0.90
CA LEU A 23 -12.57 12.95 1.63
C LEU A 23 -12.67 12.51 3.09
N ALA A 24 -12.29 11.26 3.39
CA ALA A 24 -12.26 10.74 4.76
C ALA A 24 -11.14 11.36 5.62
N THR A 25 -10.14 12.01 5.01
CA THR A 25 -9.08 12.69 5.77
C THR A 25 -9.59 13.97 6.43
N ASN A 26 -8.97 14.32 7.57
CA ASN A 26 -9.27 15.56 8.27
C ASN A 26 -9.12 16.78 7.34
N GLN A 27 -10.10 17.68 7.36
CA GLN A 27 -10.16 18.82 6.45
C GLN A 27 -9.01 19.82 6.60
N ALA A 28 -8.47 20.01 7.80
CA ALA A 28 -7.50 21.06 8.08
C ALA A 28 -6.04 20.58 7.99
N PHE A 29 -5.77 19.30 8.23
CA PHE A 29 -4.40 18.76 8.30
C PHE A 29 -4.27 17.31 7.84
N GLY A 30 -5.33 16.74 7.26
CA GLY A 30 -5.35 15.34 6.86
C GLY A 30 -4.35 15.04 5.74
N VAL A 31 -3.68 13.90 5.83
CA VAL A 31 -2.72 13.45 4.81
C VAL A 31 -3.21 12.15 4.18
N CYS A 32 -3.38 12.18 2.85
CA CYS A 32 -3.71 11.03 2.02
C CYS A 32 -2.47 10.59 1.25
N VAL A 33 -2.09 9.32 1.37
CA VAL A 33 -0.94 8.74 0.66
C VAL A 33 -1.42 7.66 -0.31
N MET A 34 -1.17 7.88 -1.60
CA MET A 34 -1.41 6.86 -2.63
C MET A 34 -0.26 5.87 -2.70
N VAL A 35 -0.59 4.59 -2.53
CA VAL A 35 0.36 3.47 -2.64
C VAL A 35 0.01 2.55 -3.82
N GLY A 36 -1.26 2.51 -4.24
CA GLY A 36 -1.71 1.71 -5.38
C GLY A 36 -1.36 2.32 -6.75
N VAL A 37 -1.06 1.46 -7.74
CA VAL A 37 -0.76 1.85 -9.13
C VAL A 37 -2.03 1.81 -10.01
N PRO A 38 -2.56 2.94 -10.50
CA PRO A 38 -3.74 2.95 -11.36
C PRO A 38 -3.49 2.34 -12.75
N PRO A 39 -4.53 1.80 -13.42
CA PRO A 39 -4.51 1.48 -14.83
C PRO A 39 -4.01 2.64 -15.70
N THR A 40 -3.32 2.31 -16.79
CA THR A 40 -2.82 3.30 -17.76
C THR A 40 -3.95 4.15 -18.32
N GLY A 41 -3.73 5.47 -18.39
CA GLY A 41 -4.69 6.43 -18.96
C GLY A 41 -5.84 6.84 -18.03
N GLN A 42 -5.88 6.36 -16.79
CA GLN A 42 -6.85 6.86 -15.80
C GLN A 42 -6.38 8.17 -15.15
N ASN A 43 -7.29 9.15 -15.17
CA ASN A 43 -7.11 10.41 -14.48
C ASN A 43 -7.82 10.42 -13.12
N ILE A 44 -7.26 11.16 -12.18
CA ILE A 44 -7.87 11.43 -10.88
C ILE A 44 -8.52 12.82 -10.97
N SER A 45 -9.77 12.93 -10.55
CA SER A 45 -10.51 14.20 -10.48
C SER A 45 -11.05 14.42 -9.07
N PHE A 46 -10.85 15.61 -8.53
CA PHE A 46 -11.35 16.01 -7.22
C PHE A 46 -11.51 17.55 -7.15
N ASN A 47 -12.30 18.03 -6.19
CA ASN A 47 -12.47 19.46 -5.98
C ASN A 47 -11.20 20.09 -5.36
N PRO A 48 -10.54 21.06 -6.01
CA PRO A 48 -9.30 21.67 -5.51
C PRO A 48 -9.46 22.39 -4.17
N MET A 49 -10.68 22.79 -3.80
CA MET A 49 -10.97 23.35 -2.46
C MET A 49 -10.59 22.39 -1.34
N LEU A 50 -10.58 21.08 -1.60
CA LEU A 50 -10.16 20.08 -0.62
C LEU A 50 -8.68 20.19 -0.25
N LEU A 51 -7.81 20.65 -1.16
CA LEU A 51 -6.40 20.93 -0.86
C LEU A 51 -6.24 22.30 -0.19
N LEU A 52 -6.95 23.32 -0.68
CA LEU A 52 -6.89 24.68 -0.12
C LEU A 52 -7.32 24.74 1.34
N THR A 53 -8.20 23.84 1.76
CA THR A 53 -8.66 23.74 3.15
C THR A 53 -7.60 23.19 4.12
N GLY A 54 -6.49 22.62 3.62
CA GLY A 54 -5.37 22.15 4.42
C GLY A 54 -5.04 20.66 4.29
N ARG A 55 -5.76 19.90 3.45
CA ARG A 55 -5.39 18.50 3.17
C ARG A 55 -4.12 18.41 2.34
N THR A 56 -3.36 17.34 2.56
CA THR A 56 -2.21 16.98 1.74
C THR A 56 -2.48 15.69 0.98
N TRP A 57 -2.27 15.71 -0.33
CA TRP A 57 -2.27 14.51 -1.16
C TRP A 57 -0.84 14.25 -1.66
N LYS A 58 -0.29 13.08 -1.33
CA LYS A 58 1.03 12.64 -1.82
C LYS A 58 1.00 11.19 -2.32
N GLY A 59 2.00 10.81 -3.09
CA GLY A 59 2.25 9.42 -3.48
C GLY A 59 3.58 8.94 -2.93
N ALA A 60 3.75 7.62 -2.79
CA ALA A 60 5.03 7.02 -2.42
C ALA A 60 5.24 5.71 -3.18
N ILE A 61 6.42 5.57 -3.79
CA ILE A 61 6.89 4.32 -4.38
C ILE A 61 7.81 3.65 -3.36
N LEU A 62 7.64 2.35 -3.14
CA LEU A 62 8.42 1.57 -2.15
C LEU A 62 8.40 2.20 -0.75
N GLY A 63 7.28 2.84 -0.34
CA GLY A 63 7.18 3.52 0.95
C GLY A 63 8.07 4.75 1.11
N GLY A 64 8.73 5.22 0.04
CA GLY A 64 9.71 6.31 0.10
C GLY A 64 11.14 5.87 0.41
N PHE A 65 11.41 4.56 0.45
CA PHE A 65 12.74 4.02 0.71
C PHE A 65 13.68 4.15 -0.50
N LYS A 66 14.94 4.47 -0.21
CA LYS A 66 16.08 4.36 -1.12
C LYS A 66 16.54 2.91 -1.15
N SER A 67 16.26 2.22 -2.25
CA SER A 67 16.44 0.77 -2.37
C SER A 67 17.83 0.26 -1.95
N LYS A 68 18.92 0.92 -2.38
CA LYS A 68 20.29 0.46 -2.07
C LYS A 68 20.67 0.63 -0.60
N ASP A 69 20.21 1.70 0.04
CA ASP A 69 20.65 2.09 1.38
C ASP A 69 19.71 1.55 2.46
N ASP A 70 18.41 1.55 2.20
CA ASP A 70 17.39 1.27 3.22
C ASP A 70 17.01 -0.22 3.29
N ILE A 71 17.09 -0.96 2.19
CA ILE A 71 16.73 -2.39 2.17
C ILE A 71 17.64 -3.24 3.07
N PRO A 72 18.99 -3.08 3.06
CA PRO A 72 19.85 -3.81 3.99
C PRO A 72 19.52 -3.51 5.45
N THR A 73 19.15 -2.27 5.76
CA THR A 73 18.70 -1.84 7.09
C THR A 73 17.39 -2.53 7.47
N LEU A 74 16.42 -2.59 6.54
CA LEU A 74 15.15 -3.29 6.75
C LEU A 74 15.35 -4.79 7.03
N VAL A 75 16.25 -5.45 6.30
CA VAL A 75 16.60 -6.87 6.55
C VAL A 75 17.22 -7.04 7.94
N SER A 76 18.12 -6.14 8.33
CA SER A 76 18.74 -6.15 9.65
C SER A 76 17.69 -5.99 10.76
N ASP A 77 16.68 -5.14 10.55
CA ASP A 77 15.58 -4.93 11.48
C ASP A 77 14.66 -6.15 11.62
N VAL A 78 14.42 -6.89 10.53
CA VAL A 78 13.71 -8.19 10.56
C VAL A 78 14.49 -9.22 11.36
N ILE A 79 15.80 -9.33 11.13
CA ILE A 79 16.68 -10.26 11.86
C ILE A 79 16.73 -9.88 13.35
N ALA A 80 16.77 -8.59 13.66
CA ALA A 80 16.67 -8.04 15.01
C ALA A 80 15.26 -8.16 15.62
N LYS A 81 14.31 -8.79 14.92
CA LYS A 81 12.91 -9.01 15.34
C LYS A 81 12.15 -7.74 15.70
N LYS A 82 12.49 -6.60 15.09
CA LYS A 82 11.74 -5.35 15.29
C LYS A 82 10.32 -5.44 14.70
N PHE A 83 10.13 -6.26 13.68
CA PHE A 83 8.84 -6.63 13.12
C PHE A 83 8.91 -8.01 12.46
N THR A 84 7.76 -8.67 12.31
CA THR A 84 7.64 -10.02 11.75
C THR A 84 7.00 -10.02 10.37
N LEU A 85 7.60 -10.77 9.45
CA LEU A 85 7.08 -10.95 8.08
C LEU A 85 6.25 -12.23 7.92
N ASP A 86 6.40 -13.19 8.84
CA ASP A 86 5.73 -14.48 8.78
C ASP A 86 4.20 -14.40 8.60
N PRO A 87 3.47 -13.47 9.25
CA PRO A 87 2.02 -13.35 9.07
C PRO A 87 1.60 -12.95 7.64
N LEU A 88 2.52 -12.38 6.86
CA LEU A 88 2.25 -12.01 5.46
C LEU A 88 2.38 -13.21 4.52
N ILE A 89 3.14 -14.24 4.91
CA ILE A 89 3.42 -15.42 4.10
C ILE A 89 2.30 -16.43 4.31
N THR A 90 1.38 -16.50 3.35
CA THR A 90 0.24 -17.43 3.41
C THR A 90 0.54 -18.80 2.81
N GLN A 91 1.48 -18.87 1.87
CA GLN A 91 1.82 -20.12 1.18
C GLN A 91 3.29 -20.15 0.78
N VAL A 92 3.88 -21.34 0.85
CA VAL A 92 5.20 -21.64 0.29
C VAL A 92 5.00 -22.75 -0.73
N SER A 93 5.47 -22.55 -1.96
CA SER A 93 5.33 -23.52 -3.06
C SER A 93 6.65 -23.67 -3.82
N THR A 94 6.73 -24.67 -4.70
CA THR A 94 7.85 -24.82 -5.64
C THR A 94 7.63 -23.97 -6.88
N PHE A 95 8.72 -23.60 -7.56
CA PHE A 95 8.67 -22.78 -8.77
C PHE A 95 7.85 -23.45 -9.90
N ASP A 96 7.85 -24.78 -9.98
CA ASP A 96 7.05 -25.54 -10.95
C ASP A 96 5.54 -25.24 -10.86
N LYS A 97 5.07 -24.84 -9.68
CA LYS A 97 3.66 -24.54 -9.38
C LYS A 97 3.34 -23.05 -9.43
N ILE A 98 4.11 -22.27 -10.19
CA ILE A 98 3.93 -20.82 -10.31
C ILE A 98 2.50 -20.43 -10.71
N ASN A 99 1.87 -21.16 -11.64
CA ASN A 99 0.53 -20.87 -12.12
C ASN A 99 -0.54 -21.04 -11.03
N GLU A 100 -0.45 -22.11 -10.24
CA GLU A 100 -1.32 -22.31 -9.08
C GLU A 100 -1.20 -21.14 -8.09
N GLY A 101 0.01 -20.62 -7.89
CA GLY A 101 0.26 -19.43 -7.06
C GLY A 101 -0.46 -18.18 -7.57
N PHE A 102 -0.49 -17.96 -8.89
CA PHE A 102 -1.24 -16.84 -9.49
C PHE A 102 -2.75 -17.01 -9.35
N ASP A 103 -3.28 -18.22 -9.47
CA ASP A 103 -4.72 -18.47 -9.30
C ASP A 103 -5.18 -18.27 -7.85
N MET A 104 -4.33 -18.62 -6.89
CA MET A 104 -4.56 -18.33 -5.47
C MET A 104 -4.53 -16.82 -5.16
N LEU A 105 -3.68 -16.05 -5.86
CA LEU A 105 -3.67 -14.59 -5.73
C LEU A 105 -4.95 -13.97 -6.30
N ARG A 106 -5.38 -14.38 -7.50
CA ARG A 106 -6.59 -13.88 -8.16
C ARG A 106 -7.87 -14.22 -7.40
N SER A 107 -7.93 -15.40 -6.79
CA SER A 107 -9.07 -15.83 -5.96
C SER A 107 -9.09 -15.19 -4.56
N GLY A 108 -8.08 -14.39 -4.21
CA GLY A 108 -7.98 -13.72 -2.90
C GLY A 108 -7.68 -14.67 -1.73
N LYS A 109 -7.32 -15.93 -2.00
CA LYS A 109 -7.01 -16.93 -0.98
C LYS A 109 -5.59 -16.85 -0.44
N SER A 110 -4.73 -16.05 -1.07
CA SER A 110 -3.34 -15.83 -0.66
C SER A 110 -3.02 -14.34 -0.58
N ILE A 111 -2.17 -13.96 0.39
CA ILE A 111 -1.65 -12.60 0.56
C ILE A 111 -0.25 -12.48 -0.05
N ARG A 112 0.64 -13.42 0.30
CA ARG A 112 1.94 -13.62 -0.33
C ARG A 112 2.23 -15.10 -0.47
N THR A 113 2.68 -15.49 -1.66
CA THR A 113 3.18 -16.83 -1.96
C THR A 113 4.67 -16.75 -2.20
N VAL A 114 5.46 -17.51 -1.42
CA VAL A 114 6.91 -17.63 -1.61
C VAL A 114 7.18 -18.84 -2.48
N LEU A 115 7.85 -18.63 -3.61
CA LEU A 115 8.27 -19.69 -4.52
C LEU A 115 9.72 -20.08 -4.22
N LYS A 116 9.93 -21.35 -3.90
CA LYS A 116 11.26 -21.95 -3.76
C LYS A 116 11.67 -22.53 -5.11
N MET A 117 12.89 -22.22 -5.51
CA MET A 117 13.51 -22.76 -6.73
C MET A 117 14.03 -24.17 -6.49
#